data_AF-A0A1G3KEU4-F1
#
_entry.id   AF-A0A1G3KEU4-F1
#
_cell.length_a   1.000
_cell.length_b   1.000
_cell.length_c   1.000
_cell.angle_alpha   90.00
_cell.angle_beta   90.00
_cell.angle_gamma   90.00
#
_symmetry.space_group_name_H-M   'P 1'
#
loop_
_entity.id
_entity.type
_entity.pdbx_description
1 polymer ?
#
loop_
_entity_poly.entity_id
_entity_poly.type
_entity_poly.pdbx_seq_one_letter_code
_entity_poly.pdbx_strand_id
1 'polypeptide(L)'
;MMPCDYQALDGSVVMMDIDTVYDVVNGQSGKRAEWTALIVFDPQSRSFVELRSSPPDIRGGSAGEAEAVSESYIAAHFGLEVDQLQGIRNHPQDWVFVDRRNMVKAR
;
A
#
# COMPACT_ATOMS: atom_id res chain seq x y z
N MET A 1 -2.71 -17.40 -7.94
CA MET A 1 -1.62 -16.52 -8.41
C MET A 1 -2.24 -15.46 -9.27
N MET A 2 -2.31 -14.25 -8.72
CA MET A 2 -2.84 -13.06 -9.37
C MET A 2 -1.68 -12.08 -9.55
N PRO A 3 -1.01 -12.09 -10.73
CA PRO A 3 0.15 -11.25 -10.95
C PRO A 3 -0.26 -9.77 -11.03
N CYS A 4 0.57 -8.90 -10.46
CA CYS A 4 0.43 -7.46 -10.53
C CYS A 4 1.81 -6.83 -10.75
N ASP A 5 1.91 -5.99 -11.76
CA ASP A 5 3.10 -5.20 -12.00
C ASP A 5 3.06 -3.93 -11.15
N TYR A 6 4.19 -3.61 -10.52
CA TYR A 6 4.40 -2.34 -9.82
C TYR A 6 5.70 -1.69 -10.25
N GLN A 7 5.75 -0.37 -10.16
CA GLN A 7 6.98 0.39 -10.39
C GLN A 7 7.81 0.42 -9.11
N ALA A 8 9.03 -0.12 -9.14
CA ALA A 8 9.98 -0.07 -8.03
C ALA A 8 10.56 1.35 -7.85
N LEU A 9 11.21 1.58 -6.70
CA LEU A 9 11.79 2.89 -6.35
C LEU A 9 12.91 3.34 -7.31
N ASP A 10 13.57 2.39 -7.98
CA ASP A 10 14.58 2.67 -9.01
C ASP A 10 13.98 2.91 -10.41
N GLY A 11 12.64 2.87 -10.52
CA GLY A 11 11.89 3.04 -11.76
C GLY A 11 11.74 1.77 -12.59
N SER A 12 12.31 0.64 -12.18
CA SER A 12 12.08 -0.65 -12.84
C SER A 12 10.65 -1.15 -12.62
N VAL A 13 10.17 -2.01 -13.53
CA VAL A 13 8.88 -2.70 -13.36
C VAL A 13 9.14 -4.08 -12.77
N VAL A 14 8.46 -4.39 -11.68
CA VAL A 14 8.57 -5.68 -10.98
C VAL A 14 7.19 -6.30 -10.90
N MET A 15 7.12 -7.61 -11.11
CA MET A 15 5.90 -8.39 -10.97
C MET A 15 5.85 -9.00 -9.56
N MET A 16 4.72 -8.84 -8.87
CA MET A 16 4.41 -9.52 -7.61
C MET A 16 3.15 -10.38 -7.74
N ASP A 17 3.00 -11.39 -6.89
CA ASP A 17 1.75 -12.16 -6.75
C ASP A 17 0.94 -11.62 -5.59
N ILE A 18 -0.21 -10.99 -5.88
CA ILE A 18 -1.11 -10.40 -4.88
C ILE A 18 -1.61 -11.46 -3.89
N ASP A 19 -1.68 -12.74 -4.26
CA ASP A 19 -2.12 -13.80 -3.34
C ASP A 19 -1.09 -14.09 -2.23
N THR A 20 0.11 -13.52 -2.31
CA THR A 20 1.24 -13.80 -1.39
C THR A 20 1.71 -12.60 -0.57
N VAL A 21 1.13 -11.42 -0.80
CA VAL A 21 1.46 -10.20 -0.07
C VAL A 21 0.70 -10.11 1.25
N TYR A 22 1.20 -9.26 2.16
CA TYR A 22 0.55 -9.00 3.43
C TYR A 22 -0.07 -7.61 3.43
N ASP A 23 -1.35 -7.51 3.74
CA ASP A 23 -2.05 -6.24 3.88
C ASP A 23 -1.54 -5.48 5.10
N VAL A 24 -0.97 -4.30 4.88
CA VAL A 24 -0.34 -3.51 5.94
C VAL A 24 -1.30 -2.46 6.48
N VAL A 25 -1.66 -1.50 5.64
CA VAL A 25 -2.52 -0.37 6.03
C VAL A 25 -3.29 0.15 4.84
N ASN A 26 -4.56 0.50 5.05
CA ASN A 26 -5.38 1.17 4.04
C ASN A 26 -5.68 2.61 4.48
N GLY A 27 -5.69 3.55 3.54
CA GLY A 27 -5.89 4.95 3.82
C GLY A 27 -6.02 5.81 2.56
N GLN A 28 -5.79 7.10 2.71
CA GLN A 28 -5.73 8.04 1.60
C GLN A 28 -4.33 8.02 0.97
N SER A 29 -4.24 8.05 -0.36
CA SER A 29 -2.94 8.11 -1.03
C SER A 29 -2.26 9.44 -0.78
N GLY A 30 -0.97 9.41 -0.46
CA GLY A 30 -0.12 10.60 -0.41
C GLY A 30 0.30 11.10 -1.80
N LYS A 31 0.21 10.26 -2.84
CA LYS A 31 0.62 10.57 -4.22
C LYS A 31 -0.52 11.06 -5.11
N ARG A 32 -1.74 10.58 -4.89
CA ARG A 32 -2.94 10.94 -5.66
C ARG A 32 -4.03 11.45 -4.72
N ALA A 33 -4.35 12.74 -4.80
CA ALA A 33 -5.44 13.31 -4.00
C ALA A 33 -6.76 12.59 -4.32
N GLU A 34 -7.58 12.36 -3.29
CA GLU A 34 -8.90 11.69 -3.35
C GLU A 34 -8.88 10.20 -3.70
N TRP A 35 -7.71 9.61 -3.94
CA TRP A 35 -7.57 8.18 -4.18
C TRP A 35 -7.36 7.45 -2.87
N THR A 36 -7.98 6.27 -2.75
CA THR A 36 -7.66 5.34 -1.66
C THR A 36 -6.46 4.51 -2.02
N ALA A 37 -5.67 4.17 -1.02
CA ALA A 37 -4.46 3.38 -1.17
C ALA A 37 -4.37 2.29 -0.10
N LEU A 38 -3.99 1.09 -0.52
CA LEU A 38 -3.61 -0.02 0.32
C LEU A 38 -2.10 -0.21 0.22
N ILE A 39 -1.42 -0.12 1.35
CA ILE A 39 -0.04 -0.55 1.46
C ILE A 39 -0.05 -2.06 1.70
N VAL A 40 0.67 -2.78 0.85
CA VAL A 40 0.98 -4.20 1.03
C VAL A 40 2.48 -4.39 1.22
N PHE A 41 2.85 -5.47 1.88
CA PHE A 41 4.24 -5.91 1.96
C PHE A 41 4.42 -7.18 1.12
N ASP A 42 5.31 -7.10 0.13
CA ASP A 42 5.74 -8.25 -0.65
C ASP A 42 6.96 -8.90 0.04
N PRO A 43 6.82 -10.13 0.59
CA PRO A 43 7.91 -10.82 1.25
C PRO A 43 9.01 -11.26 0.27
N GLN A 44 8.69 -11.47 -1.01
CA GLN A 44 9.64 -11.96 -2.01
C GLN A 44 10.66 -10.88 -2.38
N SER A 45 10.19 -9.67 -2.70
CA SER A 45 11.07 -8.52 -2.97
C SER A 45 11.48 -7.75 -1.72
N ARG A 46 10.91 -8.08 -0.55
CA ARG A 46 11.03 -7.32 0.70
C ARG A 46 10.67 -5.84 0.50
N SER A 47 9.65 -5.54 -0.29
CA SER A 47 9.23 -4.18 -0.62
C SER A 47 7.85 -3.87 -0.07
N PHE A 48 7.65 -2.61 0.32
CA PHE A 48 6.31 -2.08 0.52
C PHE A 48 5.80 -1.51 -0.79
N VAL A 49 4.58 -1.89 -1.17
CA VAL A 49 3.94 -1.47 -2.41
C VAL A 49 2.63 -0.77 -2.07
N GLU A 50 2.45 0.43 -2.60
CA GLU A 50 1.19 1.16 -2.53
C GLU A 50 0.34 0.79 -3.74
N LEU A 51 -0.77 0.10 -3.48
CA LEU A 51 -1.84 -0.17 -4.42
C LEU A 51 -2.86 0.96 -4.33
N ARG A 52 -2.97 1.76 -5.39
CA ARG A 52 -3.89 2.90 -5.47
C ARG A 52 -5.07 2.55 -6.36
N SER A 53 -6.25 3.02 -5.98
CA SER A 53 -7.45 2.91 -6.81
C SER A 53 -8.13 4.27 -6.89
N SER A 54 -8.46 4.69 -8.11
CA SER A 54 -9.24 5.89 -8.34
C SER A 54 -10.63 5.74 -7.74
N PRO A 55 -11.31 6.85 -7.40
CA PRO A 55 -12.74 6.83 -7.20
C PRO A 55 -13.45 6.18 -8.41
N PRO A 56 -14.59 5.51 -8.20
CA PRO A 56 -15.40 4.99 -9.30
C PRO A 56 -15.87 6.12 -10.23
N ASP A 57 -15.78 5.92 -11.54
CA ASP A 57 -16.37 6.82 -12.52
C ASP A 57 -17.91 6.66 -12.60
N ILE A 58 -18.57 7.44 -13.46
CA ILE A 58 -20.04 7.38 -13.64
C ILE A 58 -20.55 6.01 -14.13
N ARG A 59 -19.66 5.13 -14.59
CA ARG A 59 -19.94 3.76 -15.06
C ARG A 59 -19.52 2.71 -14.04
N GLY A 60 -18.98 3.11 -12.88
CA GLY A 60 -18.49 2.23 -11.83
C GLY A 60 -17.08 1.68 -12.07
N GLY A 61 -16.35 2.18 -13.08
CA GLY A 61 -14.97 1.78 -13.36
C GLY A 61 -13.96 2.50 -12.45
N SER A 62 -12.81 1.90 -12.19
CA SER A 62 -11.71 2.52 -11.44
C SER A 62 -10.37 2.19 -12.08
N ALA A 63 -9.45 3.15 -12.08
CA ALA A 63 -8.07 2.94 -12.51
C ALA A 63 -7.21 2.51 -11.32
N GLY A 64 -6.40 1.47 -11.52
CA GLY A 64 -5.44 0.99 -10.53
C GLY A 64 -4.01 1.44 -10.86
N GLU A 65 -3.22 1.74 -9.85
CA GLU A 65 -1.76 1.94 -9.96
C GLU A 65 -1.07 1.18 -8.82
N ALA A 66 0.13 0.65 -9.08
CA ALA A 66 0.94 0.00 -8.07
C ALA A 66 2.38 0.52 -8.12
N GLU A 67 2.93 0.90 -6.97
CA GLU A 67 4.27 1.47 -6.90
C GLU A 67 4.92 1.18 -5.55
N ALA A 68 6.21 0.87 -5.55
CA ALA A 68 6.97 0.74 -4.33
C ALA A 68 7.06 2.09 -3.60
N VAL A 69 7.06 2.02 -2.26
CA VAL A 69 7.12 3.20 -1.41
C VAL A 69 8.14 3.01 -0.29
N SER A 70 8.71 4.12 0.17
CA SER A 70 9.64 4.12 1.30
C SER A 70 8.90 4.04 2.63
N GLU A 71 9.60 3.58 3.66
CA GLU A 71 9.09 3.58 5.04
C GLU A 71 8.76 5.00 5.53
N SER A 72 9.56 5.99 5.12
CA SER A 72 9.31 7.40 5.43
C SER A 72 8.00 7.91 4.83
N TYR A 73 7.64 7.47 3.62
CA TYR A 73 6.36 7.80 2.99
C TYR A 73 5.20 7.16 3.77
N ILE A 74 5.32 5.89 4.13
CA ILE A 74 4.27 5.18 4.88
C ILE A 74 4.07 5.84 6.25
N ALA A 75 5.14 6.22 6.93
CA ALA A 75 5.05 6.92 8.21
C ALA A 75 4.37 8.28 8.08
N ALA A 76 4.74 9.08 7.07
CA ALA A 76 4.18 10.42 6.89
C ALA A 76 2.70 10.42 6.49
N HIS A 77 2.27 9.47 5.65
CA HIS A 77 0.93 9.48 5.04
C HIS A 77 -0.05 8.49 5.67
N PHE A 78 0.45 7.37 6.18
CA PHE A 78 -0.38 6.31 6.78
C PHE A 78 -0.15 6.17 8.29
N GLY A 79 0.82 6.91 8.85
CA GLY A 79 1.04 7.02 10.30
C GLY A 79 1.43 5.70 10.96
N LEU A 80 2.18 4.85 10.26
CA LEU A 80 2.88 3.71 10.84
C LEU A 80 4.29 4.11 11.24
N GLU A 81 4.70 3.72 12.44
CA GLU A 81 6.05 4.02 12.93
C GLU A 81 7.09 3.08 12.31
N VAL A 82 8.35 3.51 12.27
CA VAL A 82 9.47 2.73 11.69
C VAL A 82 9.58 1.37 12.36
N ASP A 83 9.40 1.29 13.68
CA ASP A 83 9.46 0.02 14.43
C ASP A 83 8.35 -0.96 14.00
N GLN A 84 7.16 -0.44 13.67
CA GLN A 84 6.07 -1.26 13.13
C GLN A 84 6.41 -1.79 11.74
N LEU A 85 7.00 -0.96 10.89
CA LEU A 85 7.43 -1.34 9.54
C LEU A 85 8.55 -2.38 9.58
N GLN A 86 9.50 -2.25 10.52
CA GLN A 86 10.51 -3.27 10.76
C GLN A 86 9.91 -4.58 11.29
N GLY A 87 8.94 -4.49 12.19
CA GLY A 87 8.16 -5.64 12.67
C GLY A 87 7.54 -6.42 11.53
N ILE A 88 6.88 -5.72 10.59
CA ILE A 88 6.28 -6.34 9.39
C ILE A 88 7.34 -7.00 8.52
N ARG A 89 8.50 -6.39 8.31
CA ARG A 89 9.58 -6.99 7.49
C ARG A 89 10.13 -8.30 8.08
N ASN A 90 10.13 -8.41 9.40
CA ASN A 90 10.72 -9.55 10.11
C ASN A 90 9.69 -10.66 10.36
N HIS A 91 8.46 -10.27 10.67
CA HIS A 91 7.36 -11.18 11.02
C HIS A 91 6.04 -10.71 10.40
N PRO A 92 5.91 -10.69 9.07
CA PRO A 92 4.74 -10.14 8.38
C PRO A 92 3.45 -10.89 8.72
N GLN A 93 3.53 -12.19 9.02
CA GLN A 93 2.39 -13.01 9.41
C GLN A 93 1.78 -12.64 10.78
N ASP A 94 2.54 -11.95 11.63
CA ASP A 94 2.09 -11.50 12.94
C ASP A 94 1.45 -10.10 12.88
N TRP A 95 1.53 -9.44 11.72
CA TRP A 95 0.97 -8.12 11.53
C TRP A 95 -0.57 -8.16 11.49
N VAL A 96 -1.17 -7.14 12.09
CA VAL A 96 -2.61 -6.91 12.04
C VAL A 96 -2.88 -5.73 11.12
N PHE A 97 -3.62 -5.98 10.05
CA PHE A 97 -4.04 -4.98 9.09
C PHE A 97 -4.74 -3.79 9.77
N VAL A 98 -4.42 -2.57 9.31
CA VAL A 98 -4.97 -1.32 9.84
C VAL A 98 -5.80 -0.60 8.77
N ASP A 99 -7.10 -0.37 9.01
CA ASP A 99 -7.92 0.47 8.13
C ASP A 99 -8.05 1.90 8.67
N ARG A 100 -7.53 2.88 7.92
CA ARG A 100 -7.58 4.31 8.26
C ARG A 100 -8.49 5.12 7.34
N ARG A 101 -9.24 4.50 6.43
CA ARG A 101 -10.12 5.23 5.49
C ARG A 101 -11.21 6.05 6.19
N ASN A 102 -11.64 5.62 7.37
CA ASN A 102 -12.73 6.24 8.14
C ASN A 102 -12.25 7.19 9.24
N MET A 103 -10.95 7.49 9.36
CA MET A 103 -10.47 8.50 10.31
C MET A 103 -10.70 9.92 9.74
N VAL A 104 -11.96 10.24 9.46
CA VAL A 104 -12.39 11.62 9.25
C VAL A 104 -12.29 12.31 10.60
N LYS A 105 -11.38 13.27 10.71
CA LYS A 105 -11.27 14.14 11.87
C LYS A 105 -12.64 14.76 12.15
N ALA A 106 -13.21 14.45 13.32
CA ALA A 106 -14.22 15.30 13.92
C ALA A 106 -13.64 16.72 13.98
N ARG A 107 -14.24 17.64 13.22
CA ARG A 107 -14.04 19.08 13.34
C ARG A 107 -15.37 19.70 13.68
#